data_AF-A0A6G2D6X3-F1
#
_entry.id   AF-A0A6G2D6X3-F1
#
_cell.length_a   1.000
_cell.length_b   1.000
_cell.length_c   1.000
_cell.angle_alpha   90.00
_cell.angle_beta   90.00
_cell.angle_gamma   90.00
#
_symmetry.space_group_name_H-M   'P 1'
#
loop_
_entity.id
_entity.type
_entity.pdbx_description
1 polymer ?
#
loop_
_entity_poly.entity_id
_entity_poly.type
_entity_poly.pdbx_seq_one_letter_code
_entity_poly.pdbx_strand_id
1 'polypeptide(L)' 'MSRKQEQMETLLLLLRDSKDYISAKVLGEKLNCSDKTVYRLVKVINKDCPVEAFILSEKGRG' A
#
# COMPACT_ATOMS: atom_id res chain seq x y z
N MET A 1 14.13 -5.10 12.29
CA MET A 1 13.45 -4.42 11.16
C MET A 1 12.83 -3.13 11.68
N SER A 2 12.66 -2.10 10.84
CA SER A 2 11.93 -0.90 11.28
C SER A 2 10.43 -1.11 11.10
N ARG A 3 9.60 -0.52 11.97
CA ARG A 3 8.12 -0.59 11.87
C ARG A 3 7.62 -0.19 10.48
N LYS A 4 8.26 0.80 9.84
CA LYS A 4 7.90 1.24 8.49
C LYS A 4 8.15 0.14 7.45
N GLN A 5 9.24 -0.59 7.58
CA GLN A 5 9.63 -1.64 6.65
C GLN A 5 8.68 -2.85 6.77
N GLU A 6 8.34 -3.25 7.99
CA GLU A 6 7.31 -4.28 8.24
C GLU A 6 5.94 -3.90 7.65
N GLN A 7 5.56 -2.63 7.77
CA GLN A 7 4.33 -2.11 7.14
C GLN A 7 4.39 -2.15 5.60
N MET A 8 5.54 -1.86 4.99
CA MET A 8 5.71 -1.95 3.53
C MET A 8 5.63 -3.40 3.05
N GLU A 9 6.30 -4.33 3.73
CA GLU A 9 6.25 -5.76 3.40
C GLU A 9 4.83 -6.33 3.54
N THR A 10 4.16 -5.99 4.64
CA THR A 10 2.76 -6.40 4.86
C THR A 10 1.82 -5.81 3.80
N LEU A 11 2.00 -4.54 3.42
CA LEU A 11 1.22 -3.91 2.36
C LEU A 11 1.37 -4.66 1.02
N LEU A 12 2.59 -5.05 0.65
CA LEU A 12 2.85 -5.79 -0.58
C LEU A 12 2.20 -7.18 -0.57
N LEU A 13 2.24 -7.88 0.56
CA LEU A 13 1.56 -9.17 0.72
C LEU A 13 0.04 -9.03 0.54
N LEU A 14 -0.56 -8.03 1.18
CA LEU A 14 -2.00 -7.75 1.06
C LEU A 14 -2.43 -7.41 -0.38
N LEU A 15 -1.61 -6.64 -1.10
CA LEU A 15 -1.89 -6.28 -2.49
C LEU A 15 -1.72 -7.48 -3.43
N ARG A 16 -0.72 -8.32 -3.20
CA ARG A 16 -0.47 -9.54 -3.99
C ARG A 16 -1.61 -10.56 -3.86
N ASP A 17 -2.16 -10.71 -2.65
CA ASP A 17 -3.23 -11.67 -2.38
C ASP A 17 -4.61 -11.16 -2.82
N SER A 18 -4.73 -9.86 -3.10
CA SER A 18 -5.97 -9.24 -3.60
C SER A 18 -6.14 -9.47 -5.10
N LYS A 19 -7.33 -9.91 -5.52
CA LYS A 19 -7.70 -10.08 -6.93
C LYS A 19 -8.38 -8.84 -7.54
N ASP A 20 -8.73 -7.86 -6.71
CA ASP A 20 -9.38 -6.60 -7.09
C ASP A 20 -8.77 -5.43 -6.30
N TYR A 21 -9.23 -4.22 -6.56
CA TYR A 21 -8.85 -3.03 -5.81
C TYR A 21 -9.18 -3.20 -4.32
N ILE A 22 -8.27 -2.69 -3.48
CA ILE A 22 -8.44 -2.66 -2.02
C ILE A 22 -8.32 -1.21 -1.54
N SER A 23 -9.34 -0.73 -0.84
CA SER A 23 -9.35 0.66 -0.38
C SER A 23 -8.28 0.94 0.67
N ALA A 24 -7.79 2.19 0.69
CA ALA A 24 -6.85 2.67 1.70
C ALA A 24 -7.37 2.48 3.14
N LYS A 25 -8.69 2.53 3.34
CA LYS A 25 -9.32 2.29 4.64
C LYS A 25 -9.11 0.85 5.12
N VAL A 26 -9.39 -0.13 4.25
CA VAL A 26 -9.20 -1.56 4.56
C VAL A 26 -7.72 -1.88 4.79
N LEU A 27 -6.84 -1.30 3.97
CA LEU A 27 -5.39 -1.42 4.17
C LEU A 27 -4.95 -0.79 5.50
N GLY A 28 -5.50 0.37 5.85
CA GLY A 28 -5.21 1.08 7.11
C GLY A 28 -5.58 0.25 8.33
N GLU A 29 -6.77 -0.37 8.32
CA GLU A 29 -7.23 -1.29 9.37
C GLU A 29 -6.28 -2.50 9.51
N LYS A 30 -5.90 -3.14 8.40
CA LYS A 30 -4.98 -4.30 8.41
C LYS A 30 -3.55 -3.96 8.82
N LEU A 31 -3.08 -2.76 8.49
CA LEU A 31 -1.72 -2.27 8.82
C LEU A 31 -1.66 -1.51 10.15
N ASN A 32 -2.79 -1.39 10.85
CA ASN A 32 -2.97 -0.58 12.06
C ASN A 32 -2.38 0.83 11.90
N CYS A 33 -2.81 1.53 10.83
CA CYS A 33 -2.36 2.87 10.48
C CYS A 33 -3.47 3.68 9.80
N SER A 34 -3.26 4.99 9.64
CA SER A 34 -4.22 5.84 8.94
C SER A 34 -4.13 5.69 7.42
N ASP A 35 -5.22 5.99 6.70
CA ASP A 35 -5.26 6.04 5.24
C ASP A 35 -4.14 6.92 4.66
N LYS A 36 -3.87 8.07 5.31
CA LYS A 36 -2.76 8.97 4.96
C LYS A 36 -1.40 8.27 5.02
N THR A 37 -1.23 7.34 5.95
CA THR A 37 -0.02 6.53 6.07
C THR A 37 0.06 5.51 4.95
N VAL A 38 -1.06 4.85 4.59
CA VAL A 38 -1.13 3.95 3.42
C VAL A 38 -0.68 4.68 2.15
N TYR A 39 -1.23 5.86 1.86
CA TYR A 39 -0.81 6.65 0.69
C TYR A 39 0.68 7.01 0.71
N ARG A 40 1.25 7.30 1.89
CA ARG A 40 2.69 7.55 2.03
C ARG A 40 3.52 6.30 1.77
N LEU A 41 3.09 5.14 2.24
CA LEU A 41 3.76 3.86 1.99
C LEU A 41 3.77 3.54 0.49
N VAL A 42 2.60 3.62 -0.17
CA VAL A 42 2.47 3.43 -1.62
C VAL A 42 3.38 4.39 -2.39
N LYS A 43 3.39 5.68 -2.03
CA LYS A 43 4.24 6.68 -2.66
C LYS A 43 5.74 6.36 -2.52
N VAL A 44 6.17 5.87 -1.37
CA VAL A 44 7.56 5.46 -1.15
C VAL A 44 7.90 4.24 -2.00
N ILE A 45 7.06 3.21 -1.97
CA ILE A 45 7.27 1.98 -2.77
C ILE A 45 7.35 2.30 -4.27
N ASN A 46 6.42 3.10 -4.79
CA ASN A 46 6.41 3.48 -6.21
C ASN A 46 7.62 4.35 -6.59
N LYS A 47 8.13 5.18 -5.69
CA LYS A 47 9.34 5.98 -5.95
C LYS A 47 10.59 5.11 -6.06
N ASP A 48 10.65 4.03 -5.28
CA ASP A 48 11.81 3.15 -5.20
C ASP A 48 11.82 2.07 -6.31
N CYS A 49 10.77 2.00 -7.15
CA CYS A 49 10.66 1.06 -8.27
C CYS A 49 10.82 1.75 -9.65
N PRO A 50 11.59 1.19 -10.59
CA PRO A 50 11.84 1.78 -11.91
C PRO A 50 10.69 1.61 -12.92
N VAL A 51 9.64 0.86 -12.58
CA VAL A 51 8.44 0.68 -13.43
C VAL A 51 7.48 1.84 -13.14
N GLU A 52 6.95 2.49 -14.18
CA GLU A 52 5.87 3.46 -14.01
C GLU A 52 4.69 2.80 -13.28
N ALA A 53 4.49 3.21 -12.01
CA ALA A 53 3.46 2.77 -11.08
C ALA A 53 3.41 1.26 -10.78
N PHE A 54 4.40 0.77 -10.00
CA PHE A 54 4.41 -0.60 -9.45
C PHE A 54 3.12 -0.96 -8.67
N ILE A 55 2.57 0.00 -7.92
CA ILE A 55 1.24 -0.08 -7.30
C ILE A 55 0.33 0.93 -8.01
N LEU A 56 -0.77 0.43 -8.58
CA LEU A 56 -1.82 1.22 -9.21
C LEU A 56 -2.83 1.71 -8.17
N SER A 57 -3.42 2.88 -8.42
CA SER A 57 -4.51 3.42 -7.60
C SER A 57 -5.55 4.11 -8.49
N GLU A 58 -6.83 3.84 -8.27
CA GLU A 58 -7.94 4.45 -8.99
C GLU A 58 -8.90 5.15 -8.02
N LYS A 59 -9.14 6.45 -8.24
CA LYS A 59 -9.96 7.27 -7.34
C LYS A 59 -11.36 6.66 -7.21
N GLY A 60 -11.71 6.28 -5.99
CA GLY A 60 -13.03 5.70 -5.67
C GLY A 60 -13.07 4.17 -5.71
N ARG A 61 -12.00 3.49 -6.13
CA ARG A 61 -11.92 2.01 -6.11
C ARG A 61 -10.89 1.48 -5.13
N GLY A 62 -9.72 2.11 -5.06
CA GLY A 62 -8.61 1.70 -4.19
C GLY A 62 -7.28 2.22 -4.71
#